data_AF-X6GRG1-F1
#
_entry.id   AF-X6GRG1-F1
#
_cell.length_a   1.000
_cell.length_b   1.000
_cell.length_c   1.000
_cell.angle_alpha   90.00
_cell.angle_beta   90.00
_cell.angle_gamma   90.00
#
_symmetry.space_group_name_H-M   'P 1'
#
loop_
_entity.id
_entity.type
_entity.pdbx_description
1 polymer ?
#
loop_
_entity_poly.entity_id
_entity_poly.type
_entity_poly.pdbx_seq_one_letter_code
_entity_poly.pdbx_strand_id
1 'polypeptide(L)' 'MIDLLVPLLANDCNGNVCGAAIDVMAEVAAPDHVALLLQCAARFPSDPFLDFAAKTAALRIGARNAPQ' A
#
# COMPACT_ATOMS: atom_id res chain seq x y z
N MET A 1 1.97 -14.55 2.63
CA MET A 1 1.67 -13.70 1.45
C MET A 1 2.06 -12.27 1.72
N ILE A 2 1.54 -11.66 2.79
CA ILE A 2 1.95 -10.31 3.23
C ILE A 2 3.47 -10.24 3.47
N ASP A 3 4.08 -11.29 4.03
CA ASP A 3 5.53 -11.34 4.30
C ASP A 3 6.41 -11.20 3.05
N LEU A 4 5.89 -11.50 1.87
CA LEU A 4 6.59 -11.31 0.59
C LEU A 4 6.35 -9.90 0.01
N LEU A 5 5.21 -9.29 0.31
CA LEU A 5 4.84 -7.96 -0.19
C LEU A 5 5.49 -6.84 0.61
N VAL A 6 5.72 -7.05 1.92
CA VAL A 6 6.40 -6.07 2.78
C VAL A 6 7.79 -5.69 2.27
N PRO A 7 8.72 -6.64 2.02
CA PRO A 7 10.04 -6.29 1.49
C PRO A 7 9.98 -5.74 0.06
N LEU A 8 8.98 -6.15 -0.75
CA LEU A 8 8.76 -5.60 -2.09
C LEU A 8 8.37 -4.11 -2.01
N LEU A 9 7.37 -3.75 -1.20
CA LEU A 9 6.93 -2.36 -1.03
C LEU A 9 8.02 -1.45 -0.47
N ALA A 10 8.90 -2.00 0.37
CA ALA A 10 10.02 -1.26 0.95
C ALA A 10 11.16 -1.00 -0.07
N ASN A 11 11.39 -1.88 -1.04
CA ASN A 11 12.64 -1.87 -1.82
C ASN A 11 12.47 -1.83 -3.34
N ASP A 12 11.35 -2.29 -3.91
CA ASP A 12 11.19 -2.34 -5.36
C ASP A 12 11.22 -0.92 -5.96
N CYS A 13 11.89 -0.77 -7.10
CA CYS A 13 12.11 0.51 -7.77
C CYS A 13 11.12 0.74 -8.92
N ASN A 14 10.25 -0.22 -9.22
CA ASN A 14 9.27 -0.11 -10.29
C ASN A 14 7.90 0.28 -9.74
N GLY A 15 7.43 1.47 -10.14
CA GLY A 15 6.15 1.99 -9.68
C GLY A 15 4.96 1.07 -9.98
N ASN A 16 4.95 0.39 -11.14
CA ASN A 16 3.88 -0.54 -11.48
C ASN A 16 3.85 -1.77 -10.55
N VAL A 17 5.03 -2.26 -10.15
CA VAL A 17 5.15 -3.41 -9.23
C VAL A 17 4.68 -3.02 -7.83
N CYS A 18 5.11 -1.84 -7.36
CA CYS A 18 4.64 -1.26 -6.10
C CYS A 18 3.12 -1.04 -6.10
N GLY A 19 2.56 -0.50 -7.20
CA GLY A 19 1.12 -0.27 -7.34
C GLY A 19 0.31 -1.57 -7.27
N ALA A 20 0.73 -2.61 -8.00
CA ALA A 20 0.10 -3.92 -7.93
C ALA A 20 0.17 -4.53 -6.51
N ALA A 21 1.30 -4.36 -5.81
CA ALA A 21 1.43 -4.83 -4.43
C ALA A 21 0.54 -4.04 -3.46
N ILE A 22 0.38 -2.72 -3.65
CA ILE A 22 -0.56 -1.88 -2.89
C ILE A 22 -1.99 -2.36 -3.09
N ASP A 23 -2.41 -2.66 -4.32
CA ASP A 23 -3.76 -3.16 -4.61
C ASP A 23 -4.04 -4.50 -3.92
N VAL A 24 -3.07 -5.42 -3.89
CA VAL A 24 -3.23 -6.69 -3.15
C VAL A 24 -3.30 -6.43 -1.64
N MET A 25 -2.42 -5.59 -1.10
CA MET A 25 -2.40 -5.23 0.33
C MET A 25 -3.68 -4.52 0.75
N ALA A 26 -4.29 -3.74 -0.15
CA ALA A 26 -5.55 -3.06 0.11
C ALA A 26 -6.65 -4.03 0.54
N GLU A 27 -6.62 -5.30 0.12
CA GLU A 27 -7.65 -6.29 0.43
C GLU A 27 -7.33 -7.15 1.66
N VAL A 28 -6.05 -7.41 1.95
CA VAL A 28 -5.64 -8.40 2.97
C VAL A 28 -4.92 -7.81 4.18
N ALA A 29 -4.40 -6.60 4.08
CA ALA A 29 -3.54 -6.04 5.13
C ALA A 29 -4.33 -5.56 6.34
N ALA A 30 -3.68 -5.66 7.50
CA ALA A 30 -4.12 -5.06 8.76
C ALA A 30 -3.73 -3.57 8.84
N PRO A 31 -4.40 -2.76 9.69
CA PRO A 31 -4.11 -1.33 9.86
C PRO A 31 -2.64 -0.98 10.09
N ASP A 32 -1.87 -1.85 10.76
CA ASP A 32 -0.44 -1.66 11.03
C ASP A 32 0.42 -1.52 9.77
N HIS A 33 -0.06 -1.99 8.62
CA HIS A 33 0.65 -1.90 7.34
C HIS A 33 0.38 -0.59 6.58
N VAL A 34 -0.55 0.25 7.04
CA VAL A 34 -0.92 1.49 6.32
C VAL A 34 0.28 2.41 6.16
N ALA A 35 1.11 2.55 7.20
CA ALA A 35 2.31 3.38 7.14
C ALA A 35 3.26 2.91 6.03
N LEU A 36 3.42 1.60 5.83
CA LEU A 36 4.26 1.04 4.77
C LEU A 36 3.73 1.38 3.37
N LEU A 37 2.42 1.33 3.16
CA LEU A 37 1.82 1.67 1.86
C LEU A 37 2.06 3.14 1.51
N LEU A 38 1.88 4.04 2.48
CA LEU A 38 2.11 5.48 2.29
C LEU A 38 3.60 5.79 2.06
N GLN A 39 4.50 5.13 2.78
CA GLN A 39 5.94 5.26 2.57
C GLN A 39 6.36 4.74 1.20
N CYS A 40 5.77 3.63 0.74
CA CYS A 40 6.02 3.10 -0.60
C CYS A 40 5.68 4.13 -1.68
N ALA A 41 4.47 4.71 -1.64
CA ALA A 41 4.07 5.74 -2.59
C ALA A 41 4.95 7.01 -2.52
N ALA A 42 5.36 7.43 -1.32
CA ALA A 42 6.23 8.60 -1.15
C ALA A 42 7.61 8.47 -1.82
N ARG A 43 8.07 7.24 -2.12
CA ARG A 43 9.31 7.00 -2.88
C ARG A 43 9.17 7.36 -4.37
N PHE A 44 7.95 7.55 -4.87
CA PHE A 44 7.63 7.87 -6.26
C PHE A 44 6.91 9.22 -6.37
N PRO A 45 7.56 10.35 -6.02
CA PRO A 45 6.89 11.65 -5.95
C PRO A 45 6.38 12.18 -7.30
N SER A 46 6.88 11.66 -8.43
CA SER A 46 6.43 12.01 -9.77
C SER A 46 5.29 11.11 -10.28
N ASP A 47 4.85 10.15 -9.49
CA ASP A 47 3.78 9.21 -9.84
C ASP A 47 2.52 9.48 -8.99
N PRO A 48 1.59 10.32 -9.48
CA PRO A 48 0.36 10.64 -8.74
C PRO A 48 -0.58 9.44 -8.58
N PHE A 49 -0.46 8.42 -9.43
CA PHE A 49 -1.28 7.21 -9.32
C PHE A 49 -0.93 6.43 -8.06
N LEU A 50 0.36 6.30 -7.73
CA LEU A 50 0.80 5.59 -6.53
C LEU A 50 0.34 6.26 -5.23
N ASP A 51 0.40 7.58 -5.17
CA ASP A 51 -0.12 8.35 -4.02
C ASP A 51 -1.64 8.11 -3.85
N PHE A 52 -2.39 8.17 -4.95
CA PHE A 52 -3.82 7.87 -4.94
C PHE A 52 -4.12 6.43 -4.50
N ALA A 53 -3.42 5.45 -5.05
CA ALA A 53 -3.59 4.03 -4.74
C ALA A 53 -3.32 3.75 -3.26
N ALA A 54 -2.21 4.26 -2.70
CA ALA A 54 -1.85 4.06 -1.30
C ALA A 54 -2.87 4.70 -0.34
N LYS A 55 -3.34 5.91 -0.63
CA LYS A 55 -4.39 6.58 0.17
C LYS A 55 -5.71 5.82 0.12
N THR A 56 -6.10 5.33 -1.05
CA THR A 56 -7.32 4.54 -1.23
C THR A 56 -7.23 3.21 -0.48
N ALA A 57 -6.09 2.52 -0.56
CA ALA A 57 -5.84 1.30 0.18
C ALA A 57 -5.91 1.54 1.70
N ALA A 58 -5.31 2.62 2.20
CA ALA A 58 -5.37 3.00 3.61
C ALA A 58 -6.82 3.19 4.10
N LEU A 59 -7.65 3.89 3.32
CA LEU A 59 -9.06 4.08 3.65
C LEU A 59 -9.82 2.76 3.70
N ARG A 60 -9.60 1.86 2.72
CA ARG A 60 -10.25 0.53 2.70
C ARG A 60 -9.86 -0.32 3.90
N ILE A 61 -8.57 -0.35 4.24
CA ILE A 61 -8.06 -1.07 5.41
C ILE A 61 -8.72 -0.52 6.68
N GLY A 62 -8.80 0.80 6.85
CA GLY A 62 -9.48 1.42 7.99
C GLY A 62 -10.97 1.04 8.06
N ALA A 63 -11.69 1.14 6.94
CA ALA A 63 -13.12 0.85 6.89
C ALA A 63 -13.45 -0.62 7.23
N ARG A 64 -12.63 -1.59 6.80
CA ARG A 64 -12.84 -3.01 7.13
C ARG A 64 -12.61 -3.35 8.59
N ASN A 65 -11.78 -2.56 9.28
CA ASN A 65 -11.38 -2.83 10.67
C ASN A 65 -12.08 -1.90 11.67
N ALA A 66 -13.01 -1.06 11.21
CA ALA A 66 -13.83 -0.24 12.09
C ALA A 66 -14.76 -1.11 12.95
N PRO A 67 -14.88 -0.86 14.26
CA PRO A 67 -15.90 -1.52 15.07
C PRO A 67 -17.29 -1.14 14.54
N GLN A 68 -18.17 -2.14 14.38
CA GLN A 68 -19.57 -1.93 13.98
C GLN A 68 -20.38 -1.24 15.06
#